data_AF-A0AAP7VFY1-F1
#
_entry.id   AF-A0AAP7VFY1-F1
#
_cell.length_a   1.000
_cell.length_b   1.000
_cell.length_c   1.000
_cell.angle_alpha   90.00
_cell.angle_beta   90.00
_cell.angle_gamma   90.00
#
_symmetry.space_group_name_H-M   'P 1'
#
loop_
_entity.id
_entity.type
_entity.pdbx_description
1 polymer ?
#
loop_
_entity_poly.entity_id
_entity_poly.type
_entity_poly.pdbx_seq_one_letter_code
_entity_poly.pdbx_strand_id
1 'polypeptide(L)'
;MSSKSNGVSDPLTPEQSKAQVVDAAREIVQTLKLDASAVVFRRSSCNDQHEAPFRGVVRIKYPLAPSFEASGGEVEQMVQQLKSNGWGEDTDFKTHASSLAKNNVVAVFNPQAKGTVNRSIELYGECRDVTTTKDTAGTTEQIDLN
;
A
#
# COMPACT_ATOMS: atom_id res chain seq x y z
N MET A 1 -22.62 -19.02 -20.93
CA MET A 1 -21.49 -18.81 -20.01
C MET A 1 -21.46 -17.33 -19.67
N SER A 2 -22.11 -16.92 -18.57
CA SER A 2 -22.19 -15.51 -18.18
C SER A 2 -21.04 -15.17 -17.24
N SER A 3 -20.13 -14.34 -17.74
CA SER A 3 -19.03 -13.75 -16.98
C SER A 3 -19.61 -12.99 -15.78
N LYS A 4 -19.25 -13.39 -14.55
CA LYS A 4 -19.64 -12.67 -13.34
C LYS A 4 -18.76 -11.43 -13.19
N SER A 5 -19.09 -10.38 -13.92
CA SER A 5 -18.72 -9.00 -13.57
C SER A 5 -19.64 -8.43 -12.46
N ASN A 6 -20.45 -9.27 -11.81
CA ASN A 6 -21.47 -8.85 -10.84
C ASN A 6 -20.86 -8.67 -9.44
N GLY A 7 -20.44 -7.45 -9.08
CA GLY A 7 -20.26 -7.11 -7.67
C GLY A 7 -19.38 -5.90 -7.36
N VAL A 8 -18.51 -5.48 -8.28
CA VAL A 8 -17.61 -4.33 -8.09
C VAL A 8 -18.21 -3.11 -8.79
N SER A 9 -18.59 -2.08 -8.02
CA SER A 9 -19.03 -0.80 -8.56
C SER A 9 -17.84 0.00 -9.10
N ASP A 10 -18.01 0.60 -10.28
CA ASP A 10 -17.02 1.47 -10.93
C ASP A 10 -15.65 0.78 -11.11
N PRO A 11 -15.48 -0.21 -12.00
CA PRO A 11 -14.20 -0.92 -12.13
C PRO A 11 -13.03 0.00 -12.50
N LEU A 12 -11.84 -0.27 -11.93
CA LEU A 12 -10.59 0.39 -12.32
C LEU A 12 -9.87 -0.45 -13.39
N THR A 13 -9.23 0.22 -14.34
CA THR A 13 -8.23 -0.44 -15.20
C THR A 13 -6.99 -0.81 -14.37
N PRO A 14 -6.15 -1.77 -14.83
CA PRO A 14 -4.90 -2.11 -14.16
C PRO A 14 -3.98 -0.88 -13.98
N GLU A 15 -3.96 0.01 -14.96
CA GLU A 15 -3.18 1.25 -14.96
C GLU A 15 -3.73 2.26 -13.94
N GLN A 16 -5.05 2.42 -13.83
CA GLN A 16 -5.67 3.27 -12.81
C GLN A 16 -5.43 2.71 -11.40
N SER A 17 -5.54 1.40 -11.22
CA SER A 17 -5.25 0.71 -9.95
C SER A 17 -3.79 0.89 -9.53
N LYS A 18 -2.84 0.87 -10.49
CA LYS A 18 -1.44 1.20 -10.24
C LYS A 18 -1.25 2.68 -9.89
N ALA A 19 -1.80 3.59 -10.69
CA ALA A 19 -1.66 5.03 -10.48
C ALA A 19 -2.15 5.45 -9.09
N GLN A 20 -3.30 4.93 -8.65
CA GLN A 20 -3.87 5.20 -7.33
C GLN A 20 -2.86 5.01 -6.18
N VAL A 21 -2.14 3.88 -6.15
CA VAL A 21 -1.16 3.60 -5.08
C VAL A 21 0.18 4.29 -5.30
N VAL A 22 0.59 4.53 -6.54
CA VAL A 22 1.84 5.25 -6.86
C VAL A 22 1.73 6.73 -6.48
N ASP A 23 0.59 7.37 -6.75
CA ASP A 23 0.35 8.76 -6.39
C ASP A 23 0.29 8.94 -4.87
N ALA A 24 -0.37 8.01 -4.16
CA ALA A 24 -0.36 7.98 -2.70
C ALA A 24 1.06 7.75 -2.13
N ALA A 25 1.87 6.88 -2.75
CA ALA A 25 3.25 6.65 -2.35
C ALA A 25 4.11 7.91 -2.49
N ARG A 26 3.95 8.64 -3.60
CA ARG A 26 4.62 9.92 -3.84
C ARG A 26 4.23 10.96 -2.78
N GLU A 27 2.93 11.08 -2.48
CA GLU A 27 2.45 11.98 -1.43
C GLU A 27 3.08 11.67 -0.07
N ILE A 28 3.10 10.39 0.33
CA ILE A 28 3.68 9.96 1.62
C ILE A 28 5.17 10.30 1.68
N VAL A 29 5.94 9.95 0.64
CA VAL A 29 7.39 10.21 0.62
C VAL A 29 7.68 11.71 0.72
N GLN A 30 6.94 12.54 -0.02
CA GLN A 30 7.10 13.99 0.02
C GLN A 30 6.70 14.58 1.38
N THR A 31 5.56 14.15 1.93
CA THR A 31 5.04 14.65 3.21
C THR A 31 5.98 14.33 4.35
N LEU A 32 6.45 13.08 4.42
CA LEU A 32 7.35 12.60 5.47
C LEU A 32 8.81 12.99 5.23
N LYS A 33 9.16 13.49 4.05
CA LYS A 33 10.56 13.63 3.59
C LYS A 33 11.33 12.31 3.76
N LEU A 34 10.67 11.20 3.45
CA LEU A 34 11.16 9.86 3.74
C LEU A 34 12.31 9.51 2.79
N ASP A 35 13.44 9.08 3.35
CA ASP A 35 14.54 8.50 2.58
C ASP A 35 14.19 7.06 2.18
N ALA A 36 13.51 6.91 1.05
CA ALA A 36 13.11 5.62 0.53
C ALA A 36 14.32 4.89 -0.08
N SER A 37 14.69 3.74 0.47
CA SER A 37 15.78 2.92 -0.04
C SER A 37 15.37 2.05 -1.23
N ALA A 38 14.09 1.72 -1.33
CA ALA A 38 13.50 1.07 -2.50
C ALA A 38 11.99 1.24 -2.48
N VAL A 39 11.39 1.43 -3.66
CA VAL A 39 9.93 1.41 -3.83
C VAL A 39 9.59 0.33 -4.83
N VAL A 40 8.67 -0.56 -4.47
CA VAL A 40 8.25 -1.64 -5.35
C VAL A 40 6.74 -1.66 -5.50
N PHE A 41 6.26 -1.96 -6.70
CA PHE A 41 4.86 -2.18 -7.02
C PHE A 41 4.60 -3.64 -7.35
N ARG A 42 3.41 -4.12 -6.97
CA ARG A 42 2.86 -5.39 -7.42
C ARG A 42 1.35 -5.30 -7.54
N ARG A 43 0.76 -6.17 -8.37
CA ARG A 43 -0.68 -6.44 -8.35
C ARG A 43 -0.95 -7.56 -7.36
N SER A 44 -2.02 -7.42 -6.58
CA SER A 44 -2.42 -8.41 -5.58
C SER A 44 -3.88 -8.77 -5.78
N SER A 45 -4.19 -10.06 -5.83
CA SER A 45 -5.57 -10.51 -5.64
C SER A 45 -6.09 -10.02 -4.30
N CYS A 46 -7.38 -9.68 -4.24
CA CYS A 46 -8.07 -9.33 -3.01
C CYS A 46 -8.69 -10.52 -2.28
N ASN A 47 -8.62 -11.72 -2.87
CA ASN A 47 -9.09 -12.97 -2.29
C ASN A 47 -8.00 -14.05 -2.29
N ASP A 48 -8.24 -15.10 -1.50
CA ASP A 48 -7.34 -16.25 -1.34
C ASP A 48 -7.36 -17.20 -2.55
N GLN A 49 -8.30 -17.03 -3.48
CA GLN A 49 -8.38 -17.81 -4.71
C GLN A 49 -7.42 -17.31 -5.79
N HIS A 50 -6.75 -16.18 -5.56
CA HIS A 50 -5.92 -15.49 -6.55
C HIS A 50 -6.68 -15.07 -7.82
N GLU A 51 -7.96 -14.77 -7.66
CA GLU A 51 -8.86 -14.34 -8.73
C GLU A 51 -9.22 -12.85 -8.61
N ALA A 52 -9.78 -12.27 -9.67
CA ALA A 52 -10.31 -10.92 -9.61
C ALA A 52 -11.35 -10.75 -8.46
N PRO A 53 -11.46 -9.54 -7.87
CA PRO A 53 -10.72 -8.33 -8.22
C PRO A 53 -9.30 -8.30 -7.65
N PHE A 54 -8.41 -7.62 -8.38
CA PHE A 54 -7.08 -7.25 -7.97
C PHE A 54 -7.05 -5.80 -7.46
N ARG A 55 -5.96 -5.47 -6.76
CA ARG A 55 -5.58 -4.12 -6.35
C ARG A 55 -4.10 -3.88 -6.62
N GLY A 56 -3.74 -2.62 -6.81
CA GLY A 56 -2.36 -2.16 -6.71
C GLY A 56 -1.84 -2.24 -5.27
N VAL A 57 -0.57 -2.61 -5.12
CA VAL A 57 0.14 -2.54 -3.84
C VAL A 57 1.51 -1.92 -4.07
N VAL A 58 1.84 -0.87 -3.32
CA VAL A 58 3.19 -0.32 -3.27
C VAL A 58 3.80 -0.63 -1.91
N ARG A 59 5.07 -1.03 -1.90
CA ARG A 59 5.86 -1.15 -0.66
C ARG A 59 7.05 -0.20 -0.75
N ILE A 60 7.08 0.75 0.18
CA ILE A 60 8.18 1.71 0.36
C ILE A 60 9.07 1.15 1.48
N LYS A 61 10.31 0.80 1.15
CA LYS A 61 11.34 0.43 2.12
C LYS A 61 12.17 1.65 2.48
N TYR A 62 12.61 1.72 3.73
CA TYR A 62 13.45 2.80 4.24
C TYR A 62 14.47 2.26 5.26
N PRO A 63 15.56 2.99 5.55
CA PRO A 63 16.64 2.50 6.41
C PRO A 63 16.18 2.01 7.79
N LEU A 64 16.93 1.07 8.36
CA LEU A 64 16.70 0.55 9.70
C LEU A 64 16.85 1.64 10.76
N ALA A 65 16.07 1.52 11.83
CA ALA A 65 16.24 2.36 13.00
C ALA A 65 17.36 1.81 13.90
N PRO A 66 18.00 2.64 14.73
CA PRO A 66 19.00 2.17 15.70
C PRO A 66 18.48 1.12 16.70
N SER A 67 17.16 1.08 16.95
CA SER A 67 16.51 0.11 17.83
C SER A 67 15.04 -0.12 17.43
N PHE A 68 14.42 -1.18 17.97
CA PHE A 68 12.99 -1.44 17.76
C PHE A 68 12.12 -0.34 18.36
N GLU A 69 12.50 0.21 19.52
CA GLU A 69 11.81 1.33 20.17
C GLU A 69 11.87 2.59 19.30
N ALA A 70 13.06 2.92 18.78
CA ALA A 70 13.22 4.04 17.85
C ALA A 70 12.37 3.85 16.58
N SER A 71 12.27 2.61 16.06
CA SER A 71 11.38 2.34 14.94
C SER A 71 9.90 2.56 15.27
N GLY A 72 9.47 2.24 16.49
CA GLY A 72 8.10 2.48 16.94
C GLY A 72 7.80 3.98 17.04
N GLY A 73 8.68 4.73 17.71
CA GLY A 73 8.54 6.18 17.85
C GLY A 73 8.54 6.92 16.50
N GLU A 74 9.35 6.49 15.54
CA GLU A 74 9.34 7.07 14.18
C GLU A 74 8.02 6.80 13.46
N VAL A 75 7.43 5.60 13.60
CA VAL A 75 6.11 5.28 13.04
C VAL A 75 5.03 6.17 13.66
N GLU A 76 5.04 6.39 14.97
CA GLU A 76 4.10 7.30 15.63
C GLU A 76 4.21 8.72 15.08
N GLN A 77 5.43 9.23 14.90
CA GLN A 77 5.67 10.56 14.30
C GLN A 77 5.14 10.65 12.86
N MET A 78 5.46 9.64 12.02
CA MET A 78 4.97 9.58 10.64
C MET A 78 3.44 9.58 10.58
N VAL A 79 2.78 8.81 11.45
CA VAL A 79 1.32 8.76 11.54
C VAL A 79 0.73 10.13 11.91
N GLN A 80 1.28 10.82 12.91
CA GLN A 80 0.79 12.15 13.30
C GLN A 80 0.98 13.19 12.20
N GLN A 81 2.11 13.13 11.50
CA GLN A 81 2.39 14.03 10.40
C GLN A 81 1.42 13.83 9.22
N LEU A 82 1.16 12.57 8.85
CA LEU A 82 0.19 12.26 7.80
C LEU A 82 -1.24 12.60 8.20
N LYS A 83 -1.62 12.39 9.47
CA LYS A 83 -2.91 12.85 10.00
C LYS A 83 -3.08 14.36 9.82
N SER A 84 -2.04 15.13 10.07
CA SER A 84 -2.02 16.58 9.81
C SER A 84 -2.14 16.96 8.32
N ASN A 85 -1.86 16.01 7.41
CA ASN A 85 -1.97 16.16 5.95
C ASN A 85 -3.24 15.50 5.37
N GLY A 86 -4.25 15.25 6.22
CA GLY A 86 -5.56 14.76 5.80
C GLY A 86 -5.66 13.24 5.65
N TRP A 87 -4.68 12.47 6.12
CA TRP A 87 -4.83 11.02 6.29
C TRP A 87 -5.65 10.72 7.55
N GLY A 88 -6.59 9.78 7.46
CA GLY A 88 -7.48 9.41 8.56
C GLY A 88 -7.31 7.96 8.99
N GLU A 89 -8.03 7.55 10.03
CA GLU A 89 -8.18 6.13 10.35
C GLU A 89 -9.16 5.47 9.37
N ASP A 90 -8.90 4.21 9.02
CA ASP A 90 -9.84 3.37 8.29
C ASP A 90 -10.44 2.37 9.28
N THR A 91 -11.75 2.47 9.53
CA THR A 91 -12.43 1.60 10.49
C THR A 91 -12.66 0.18 9.95
N ASP A 92 -12.61 0.01 8.63
CA ASP A 92 -12.99 -1.21 7.94
C ASP A 92 -11.75 -2.06 7.62
N PHE A 93 -10.59 -1.43 7.45
CA PHE A 93 -9.32 -2.14 7.26
C PHE A 93 -8.81 -2.76 8.58
N LYS A 94 -8.69 -4.10 8.60
CA LYS A 94 -8.24 -4.83 9.80
C LYS A 94 -6.75 -5.13 9.72
N THR A 95 -5.99 -4.57 10.65
CA THR A 95 -4.55 -4.83 10.82
C THR A 95 -4.13 -4.67 12.28
N HIS A 96 -3.07 -5.35 12.68
CA HIS A 96 -2.43 -5.14 13.99
C HIS A 96 -1.40 -4.01 13.97
N ALA A 97 -0.99 -3.56 12.79
CA ALA A 97 -0.06 -2.46 12.61
C ALA A 97 -0.81 -1.11 12.60
N SER A 98 -0.09 -0.01 12.82
CA SER A 98 -0.65 1.32 12.56
C SER A 98 -1.03 1.42 11.09
N SER A 99 -2.21 1.98 10.82
CA SER A 99 -2.66 2.25 9.46
C SER A 99 -3.41 3.57 9.36
N LEU A 100 -3.36 4.16 8.18
CA LEU A 100 -4.10 5.35 7.82
C LEU A 100 -4.68 5.18 6.42
N ALA A 101 -5.75 5.89 6.10
CA ALA A 101 -6.33 5.93 4.78
C ALA A 101 -6.55 7.35 4.26
N LYS A 102 -6.47 7.49 2.94
CA LYS A 102 -6.82 8.69 2.19
C LYS A 102 -7.13 8.31 0.75
N ASN A 103 -8.19 8.89 0.17
CA ASN A 103 -8.57 8.67 -1.22
C ASN A 103 -8.66 7.18 -1.61
N ASN A 104 -9.28 6.37 -0.75
CA ASN A 104 -9.44 4.91 -0.88
C ASN A 104 -8.12 4.10 -0.93
N VAL A 105 -6.99 4.69 -0.53
CA VAL A 105 -5.72 3.99 -0.33
C VAL A 105 -5.46 3.85 1.17
N VAL A 106 -5.11 2.65 1.60
CA VAL A 106 -4.69 2.37 2.98
C VAL A 106 -3.17 2.25 3.05
N ALA A 107 -2.53 3.05 3.88
CA ALA A 107 -1.12 2.94 4.23
C ALA A 107 -0.96 2.16 5.55
N VAL A 108 -0.16 1.10 5.54
CA VAL A 108 0.15 0.25 6.69
C VAL A 108 1.62 0.39 7.04
N PHE A 109 1.90 0.77 8.29
CA PHE A 109 3.25 1.04 8.78
C PHE A 109 3.81 -0.19 9.46
N ASN A 110 4.81 -0.82 8.85
CA ASN A 110 5.46 -2.02 9.38
C ASN A 110 6.78 -1.60 10.06
N PRO A 111 6.81 -1.50 11.40
CA PRO A 111 8.03 -1.18 12.12
C PRO A 111 9.03 -2.34 12.08
N GLN A 112 10.27 -2.03 12.42
CA GLN A 112 11.31 -3.02 12.62
C GLN A 112 10.90 -3.99 13.74
N ALA A 113 10.97 -5.29 13.49
CA ALA A 113 10.61 -6.32 14.46
C ALA A 113 11.71 -7.39 14.59
N LYS A 114 11.70 -8.10 15.72
CA LYS A 114 12.63 -9.21 15.96
C LYS A 114 12.30 -10.36 14.99
N GLY A 115 13.25 -10.72 14.13
CA GLY A 115 13.11 -11.82 13.16
C GLY A 115 12.76 -11.39 11.73
N THR A 116 12.36 -10.13 11.53
CA THR A 116 12.09 -9.54 10.21
C THR A 116 12.76 -8.17 10.15
N VAL A 117 13.94 -8.12 9.53
CA VAL A 117 14.75 -6.88 9.44
C VAL A 117 14.24 -6.00 8.29
N ASN A 118 12.93 -5.75 8.26
CA ASN A 118 12.29 -4.94 7.22
C ASN A 118 11.47 -3.83 7.88
N ARG A 119 11.79 -2.58 7.51
CA ARG A 119 10.95 -1.41 7.76
C ARG A 119 10.30 -1.01 6.45
N SER A 120 8.98 -0.89 6.45
CA SER A 120 8.27 -0.47 5.24
C SER A 120 6.91 0.16 5.51
N ILE A 121 6.48 1.01 4.57
CA ILE A 121 5.09 1.44 4.43
C ILE A 121 4.50 0.68 3.26
N GLU A 122 3.41 -0.04 3.47
CA GLU A 122 2.66 -0.71 2.41
C GLU A 122 1.39 0.06 2.10
N LEU A 123 1.19 0.41 0.84
CA LEU A 123 -0.01 1.05 0.35
C LEU A 123 -0.87 0.03 -0.38
N TYR A 124 -2.14 -0.05 -0.01
CA TYR A 124 -3.14 -0.93 -0.60
C TYR A 124 -4.20 -0.07 -1.29
N GLY A 125 -4.36 -0.25 -2.60
CA GLY A 125 -5.42 0.39 -3.37
C GLY A 125 -6.73 -0.37 -3.30
N GLU A 126 -7.70 0.09 -4.09
CA GLU A 126 -9.03 -0.50 -4.13
C GLU A 126 -9.05 -1.84 -4.86
N CYS A 127 -9.89 -2.75 -4.36
CA CYS A 127 -10.18 -4.05 -4.97
C CYS A 127 -11.17 -3.89 -6.13
N ARG A 128 -10.78 -3.11 -7.16
CA ARG A 128 -11.65 -2.72 -8.27
C ARG A 128 -11.12 -3.09 -9.66
N ASP A 129 -9.91 -3.64 -9.76
CA ASP A 129 -9.40 -4.16 -11.02
C ASP A 129 -9.95 -5.57 -11.28
N VAL A 130 -10.97 -5.65 -12.13
CA VAL A 130 -11.62 -6.91 -12.52
C VAL A 130 -11.02 -7.54 -13.78
N THR A 131 -9.97 -6.94 -14.34
CA THR A 131 -9.38 -7.32 -15.62
C THR A 131 -8.04 -8.03 -15.48
N THR A 132 -7.29 -7.73 -14.41
CA THR A 132 -6.11 -8.51 -14.05
C THR A 132 -6.52 -9.93 -13.63
N THR A 133 -5.74 -10.91 -14.09
CA THR A 133 -5.85 -12.32 -13.72
C THR A 133 -4.54 -12.76 -13.09
N LYS A 134 -4.51 -13.98 -12.54
CA LYS A 134 -3.28 -14.60 -12.04
C LYS A 134 -2.15 -14.59 -13.07
N ASP A 135 -2.47 -14.79 -14.35
CA ASP A 135 -1.49 -14.87 -15.44
C ASP A 135 -1.04 -13.49 -15.92
N THR A 136 -1.87 -12.45 -15.76
CA THR A 136 -1.55 -11.07 -16.19
C THR A 136 -1.08 -10.16 -15.05
N ALA A 137 -1.12 -10.61 -13.80
CA ALA A 137 -0.69 -9.84 -12.64
C ALA A 137 0.80 -9.41 -12.73
N GLY A 138 1.61 -10.24 -13.38
CA GLY A 138 3.05 -10.01 -13.56
C GLY A 138 3.86 -10.26 -12.29
N THR A 139 5.11 -9.79 -12.29
CA THR A 139 6.01 -9.86 -11.14
C THR A 139 6.07 -8.53 -10.40
N THR A 140 6.66 -8.53 -9.20
CA THR A 140 7.00 -7.29 -8.50
C THR A 140 7.99 -6.48 -9.33
N GLU A 141 7.74 -5.19 -9.48
CA GLU A 141 8.58 -4.24 -10.19
C GLU A 141 9.14 -3.19 -9.20
N GLN A 142 10.39 -2.78 -9.37
CA GLN A 142 10.92 -1.60 -8.71
C GLN A 142 10.48 -0.36 -9.50
N ILE A 143 10.01 0.67 -8.79
CA ILE A 143 9.51 1.90 -9.39
C ILE A 143 10.17 3.11 -8.76
N ASP A 144 10.28 4.19 -9.52
CA ASP A 144 10.74 5.49 -9.03
C ASP A 144 9.53 6.40 -8.77
N LEU A 145 9.60 7.22 -7.72
CA LEU A 145 8.52 8.14 -7.33
C LEU A 145 8.79 9.60 -7.75
N ASN A 146 9.84 9.80 -8.56
CA ASN A 146 10.29 11.10 -9.05
C ASN A 146 9.18 11.86 -9.79
#